data_AF-D7L5V3-F1
#
_entry.id   AF-D7L5V3-F1
#
_cell.length_a   1.000
_cell.length_b   1.000
_cell.length_c   1.000
_cell.angle_alpha   90.00
_cell.angle_beta   90.00
_cell.angle_gamma   90.00
#
_symmetry.space_group_name_H-M   'P 1'
#
loop_
_entity.id
_entity.type
_entity.pdbx_description
1 polymer ?
#
loop_
_entity_poly.entity_id
_entity_poly.type
_entity_poly.pdbx_seq_one_letter_code
_entity_poly.pdbx_strand_id
1 'polypeptide(L)'
;MGKRRGVSAVNMVFGWLRQQSNKVKIALGIIISLILVVFLKFTVRNHNHFFIASELIHATGILILIYKLTRQKTCSGLSLKSQEVTAIFLAVRLICSINMEGDIHTVLDFATLVSTLWVIYMIRYKLKASYIKSLDTCYNYYVLVPSAILALVINPSTSYSYFHRILWAFCVYTESVSVLPQLRLMQNAQIIEPFTAHYVFALGIARFLACAHWIIQVVETRGHYLWLLGAGYFWFPVALIAEIVQTFILADFCYYYVKSVMEGQLVLKMPV
;
A
#
# COMPACT_ATOMS: atom_id res chain seq x y z
N MET A 1 -42.02 -12.45 24.73
CA MET A 1 -40.75 -13.18 24.99
C MET A 1 -39.66 -12.59 24.12
N GLY A 2 -38.73 -11.83 24.71
CA GLY A 2 -37.62 -11.22 23.97
C GLY A 2 -36.61 -12.26 23.51
N LYS A 3 -36.36 -12.34 22.20
CA LYS A 3 -35.24 -13.11 21.63
C LYS A 3 -33.94 -12.53 22.21
N ARG A 4 -33.28 -13.27 23.11
CA ARG A 4 -31.86 -13.02 23.46
C ARG A 4 -31.07 -13.08 22.14
N ARG A 5 -30.65 -11.91 21.63
CA ARG A 5 -29.63 -11.85 20.57
C ARG A 5 -28.39 -12.52 21.15
N GLY A 6 -28.09 -13.75 20.72
CA GLY A 6 -26.86 -14.42 21.08
C GLY A 6 -25.70 -13.49 20.77
N VAL A 7 -24.84 -13.22 21.76
CA VAL A 7 -23.62 -12.45 21.54
C VAL A 7 -22.81 -13.22 20.52
N SER A 8 -22.68 -12.69 19.30
CA SER A 8 -21.91 -13.32 18.23
C SER A 8 -20.50 -13.60 18.74
N ALA A 9 -19.96 -14.79 18.48
CA ALA A 9 -18.59 -15.17 18.86
C ALA A 9 -17.56 -14.11 18.40
N VAL A 10 -17.82 -13.49 17.25
CA VAL A 10 -17.05 -12.36 16.71
C VAL A 10 -17.02 -11.18 17.69
N ASN A 11 -18.17 -10.82 18.26
CA ASN A 11 -18.28 -9.70 19.20
C ASN A 11 -17.57 -10.00 20.54
N MET A 12 -17.54 -11.26 20.97
CA MET A 12 -16.84 -11.67 22.19
C MET A 12 -15.31 -11.60 22.02
N VAL A 13 -14.79 -12.13 20.90
CA VAL A 13 -13.37 -12.06 20.55
C VAL A 13 -12.92 -10.60 20.41
N PHE A 14 -13.73 -9.75 19.77
CA PHE A 14 -13.42 -8.33 19.64
C PHE A 14 -13.48 -7.57 20.98
N GLY A 15 -14.44 -7.90 21.84
CA GLY A 15 -14.53 -7.36 23.19
C GLY A 15 -13.27 -7.65 24.00
N TRP A 16 -12.77 -8.89 23.94
CA TRP A 16 -11.51 -9.30 24.56
C TRP A 16 -10.31 -8.58 23.95
N LEU A 17 -10.21 -8.53 22.61
CA LEU A 17 -9.11 -7.88 21.91
C LEU A 17 -9.01 -6.40 22.27
N ARG A 18 -10.14 -5.73 22.52
CA ARG A 18 -10.18 -4.32 22.92
C ARG A 18 -9.46 -4.05 24.23
N GLN A 19 -9.60 -4.96 25.20
CA GLN A 19 -9.02 -4.86 26.54
C GLN A 19 -7.51 -5.16 26.58
N GLN A 20 -6.96 -5.71 25.50
CA GLN A 20 -5.55 -6.05 25.43
C GLN A 20 -4.66 -4.81 25.23
N SER A 21 -3.42 -4.90 25.72
CA SER A 21 -2.39 -3.88 25.52
C SER A 21 -2.01 -3.74 24.04
N ASN A 22 -1.44 -2.59 23.67
CA ASN A 22 -0.98 -2.35 22.29
C ASN A 22 0.07 -3.39 21.85
N LYS A 23 0.94 -3.84 22.77
CA LYS A 23 1.93 -4.90 22.49
C LYS A 23 1.27 -6.22 22.10
N VAL A 24 0.21 -6.62 22.82
CA VAL A 24 -0.54 -7.85 22.52
C VAL A 24 -1.29 -7.73 21.20
N LYS A 25 -1.90 -6.57 20.91
CA LYS A 25 -2.58 -6.31 19.63
C LYS A 25 -1.62 -6.42 18.44
N ILE A 26 -0.42 -5.84 18.57
CA ILE A 26 0.64 -5.94 17.55
C ILE A 26 1.07 -7.40 17.36
N ALA A 27 1.35 -8.12 18.46
CA ALA A 27 1.75 -9.53 18.40
C ALA A 27 0.67 -10.41 17.74
N LEU A 28 -0.60 -10.23 18.11
CA LEU A 28 -1.72 -10.93 17.48
C LEU A 28 -1.86 -10.59 16.01
N GLY A 29 -1.70 -9.32 15.62
CA GLY A 29 -1.71 -8.90 14.22
C GLY A 29 -0.61 -9.58 13.40
N ILE A 30 0.61 -9.66 13.95
CA ILE A 30 1.73 -10.38 13.32
C ILE A 30 1.41 -11.87 13.19
N ILE A 31 0.93 -12.51 14.25
CA ILE A 31 0.58 -13.95 14.23
C ILE A 31 -0.53 -14.22 13.21
N ILE A 32 -1.59 -13.42 13.18
CA ILE A 32 -2.68 -13.56 12.21
C ILE A 32 -2.16 -13.37 10.78
N SER A 33 -1.29 -12.39 10.56
CA SER A 33 -0.68 -12.15 9.25
C SER A 33 0.16 -13.34 8.78
N LEU A 34 0.97 -13.92 9.68
CA LEU A 34 1.76 -15.12 9.38
C LEU A 34 0.88 -16.34 9.11
N ILE A 35 -0.14 -16.57 9.93
CA ILE A 35 -1.14 -17.64 9.71
C ILE A 35 -1.81 -17.45 8.36
N LEU A 36 -2.19 -16.23 8.01
CA LEU A 36 -2.81 -15.91 6.73
C LEU A 36 -1.87 -16.22 5.57
N VAL A 37 -0.61 -15.79 5.61
CA VAL A 37 0.38 -16.12 4.58
C VAL A 37 0.57 -17.64 4.43
N VAL A 38 0.66 -18.37 5.54
CA VAL A 38 0.76 -19.83 5.54
C VAL A 38 -0.49 -20.47 4.94
N PHE A 39 -1.67 -20.05 5.37
CA PHE A 39 -2.95 -20.52 4.86
C PHE A 39 -3.09 -20.27 3.35
N LEU A 40 -2.73 -19.08 2.90
CA LEU A 40 -2.75 -18.68 1.50
C LEU A 40 -1.80 -19.57 0.67
N LYS A 41 -0.58 -19.82 1.13
CA LYS A 41 0.37 -20.76 0.50
C LYS A 41 -0.21 -22.15 0.30
N PHE A 42 -0.93 -22.69 1.30
CA PHE A 42 -1.50 -24.04 1.20
C PHE A 42 -2.79 -24.09 0.36
N THR A 43 -3.53 -22.98 0.27
CA THR A 43 -4.82 -22.93 -0.42
C THR A 43 -4.67 -22.63 -1.92
N VAL A 44 -3.75 -21.72 -2.27
CA VAL A 44 -3.60 -21.25 -3.66
C VAL A 44 -2.42 -21.98 -4.31
N ARG A 45 -2.74 -22.94 -5.18
CA ARG A 45 -1.71 -23.71 -5.91
C ARG A 45 -0.94 -22.88 -6.94
N ASN A 46 -1.56 -21.85 -7.52
CA ASN A 46 -0.91 -20.95 -8.48
C ASN A 46 -0.69 -19.57 -7.86
N HIS A 47 0.52 -19.35 -7.36
CA HIS A 47 0.89 -18.14 -6.62
C HIS A 47 0.80 -16.84 -7.45
N ASN A 48 0.68 -16.93 -8.78
CA ASN A 48 0.38 -15.79 -9.65
C ASN A 48 -1.01 -15.20 -9.38
N HIS A 49 -1.94 -15.97 -8.81
CA HIS A 49 -3.25 -15.46 -8.41
C HIS A 49 -3.15 -14.40 -7.31
N PHE A 50 -2.12 -14.43 -6.45
CA PHE A 50 -1.92 -13.39 -5.43
C PHE A 50 -1.58 -12.05 -6.05
N PHE A 51 -0.71 -12.07 -7.06
CA PHE A 51 -0.35 -10.88 -7.81
C PHE A 51 -1.59 -10.31 -8.53
N ILE A 52 -2.32 -11.16 -9.27
CA ILE A 52 -3.55 -10.74 -9.98
C ILE A 52 -4.59 -10.17 -9.00
N ALA A 53 -4.80 -10.81 -7.85
CA ALA A 53 -5.72 -10.33 -6.84
C ALA A 53 -5.26 -8.97 -6.25
N SER A 54 -3.97 -8.80 -6.01
CA SER A 54 -3.39 -7.52 -5.57
C SER A 54 -3.72 -6.40 -6.57
N GLU A 55 -3.45 -6.61 -7.85
CA GLU A 55 -3.72 -5.65 -8.92
C GLU A 55 -5.20 -5.32 -9.06
N LEU A 56 -6.08 -6.32 -9.00
CA LEU A 56 -7.54 -6.11 -9.07
C LEU A 56 -8.07 -5.30 -7.89
N ILE A 57 -7.56 -5.55 -6.68
CA ILE A 57 -7.95 -4.80 -5.49
C ILE A 57 -7.42 -3.36 -5.56
N HIS A 58 -6.20 -3.17 -6.06
CA HIS A 58 -5.63 -1.85 -6.27
C HIS A 58 -6.44 -1.05 -7.29
N ALA A 59 -6.78 -1.66 -8.44
CA ALA A 59 -7.65 -1.07 -9.45
C ALA A 59 -9.03 -0.72 -8.89
N THR A 60 -9.60 -1.57 -8.03
CA THR A 60 -10.86 -1.28 -7.33
C THR A 60 -10.73 -0.05 -6.43
N GLY A 61 -9.62 0.10 -5.71
CA GLY A 61 -9.32 1.31 -4.93
C GLY A 61 -9.30 2.56 -5.80
N ILE A 62 -8.67 2.51 -6.98
CA ILE A 62 -8.65 3.62 -7.94
C ILE A 62 -10.07 3.94 -8.44
N LEU A 63 -10.89 2.93 -8.74
CA LEU A 63 -12.28 3.14 -9.14
C LEU A 63 -13.12 3.82 -8.05
N ILE A 64 -12.93 3.44 -6.78
CA ILE A 64 -13.56 4.09 -5.61
C ILE A 64 -13.15 5.57 -5.55
N LEU A 65 -11.87 5.86 -5.78
CA LEU A 65 -11.34 7.22 -5.82
C LEU A 65 -11.93 8.04 -6.97
N ILE A 66 -12.01 7.46 -8.18
CA ILE A 66 -12.65 8.06 -9.35
C ILE A 66 -14.12 8.35 -9.07
N TYR A 67 -14.85 7.40 -8.48
CA TYR A 67 -16.24 7.57 -8.10
C TYR A 67 -16.42 8.75 -7.14
N LYS A 68 -15.57 8.84 -6.10
CA LYS A 68 -15.57 9.97 -5.16
C LYS A 68 -15.39 11.31 -5.89
N LEU A 69 -14.35 11.44 -6.71
CA LEU A 69 -14.03 12.71 -7.38
C LEU A 69 -15.09 13.11 -8.42
N THR A 70 -15.72 12.13 -9.09
CA THR A 70 -16.73 12.39 -10.12
C THR A 70 -18.13 12.62 -9.56
N ARG A 71 -18.57 11.82 -8.57
CA ARG A 71 -19.94 11.84 -8.02
C ARG A 71 -20.07 12.68 -6.77
N GLN A 72 -19.13 12.54 -5.82
CA GLN A 72 -19.17 13.31 -4.57
C GLN A 72 -18.57 14.72 -4.72
N LYS A 73 -17.88 14.99 -5.84
CA LYS A 73 -17.32 16.31 -6.19
C LYS A 73 -16.47 16.92 -5.06
N THR A 74 -15.71 16.08 -4.35
CA THR A 74 -14.82 16.50 -3.27
C THR A 74 -13.51 15.72 -3.31
N CYS A 75 -12.40 16.40 -3.07
CA CYS A 75 -11.10 15.81 -2.82
C CYS A 75 -10.62 15.99 -1.37
N SER A 76 -11.53 16.29 -0.46
CA SER A 76 -11.26 16.31 0.98
C SER A 76 -10.65 14.99 1.43
N GLY A 77 -9.66 15.03 2.34
CA GLY A 77 -8.96 13.84 2.82
C GLY A 77 -8.00 13.19 1.82
N LEU A 78 -7.73 13.77 0.64
CA LEU A 78 -6.71 13.27 -0.30
C LEU A 78 -5.47 14.16 -0.29
N SER A 79 -4.29 13.54 -0.17
CA SER A 79 -3.00 14.20 -0.27
C SER A 79 -2.60 14.34 -1.72
N LEU A 80 -2.49 15.58 -2.19
CA LEU A 80 -1.95 15.87 -3.51
C LEU A 80 -0.51 15.37 -3.61
N LYS A 81 0.25 15.53 -2.53
CA LYS A 81 1.66 15.18 -2.44
C LYS A 81 1.90 13.68 -2.58
N SER A 82 1.06 12.85 -1.97
CA SER A 82 1.13 11.39 -2.18
C SER A 82 0.85 11.03 -3.64
N GLN A 83 -0.14 11.67 -4.28
CA GLN A 83 -0.43 11.42 -5.70
C GLN A 83 0.73 11.84 -6.61
N GLU A 84 1.41 12.96 -6.32
CA GLU A 84 2.59 13.41 -7.07
C GLU A 84 3.76 12.44 -6.95
N VAL A 85 4.09 12.02 -5.74
CA VAL A 85 5.13 11.00 -5.50
C VAL A 85 4.76 9.70 -6.22
N THR A 86 3.47 9.35 -6.21
CA THR A 86 2.96 8.17 -6.92
C THR A 86 3.15 8.29 -8.44
N ALA A 87 2.78 9.43 -9.03
CA ALA A 87 2.99 9.70 -10.44
C ALA A 87 4.48 9.66 -10.83
N ILE A 88 5.36 10.20 -9.98
CA ILE A 88 6.81 10.18 -10.24
C ILE A 88 7.33 8.76 -10.32
N PHE A 89 7.07 7.90 -9.33
CA PHE A 89 7.60 6.54 -9.38
C PHE A 89 6.94 5.71 -10.48
N LEU A 90 5.65 5.92 -10.77
CA LEU A 90 4.96 5.24 -11.88
C LEU A 90 5.52 5.64 -13.24
N ALA A 91 5.85 6.92 -13.44
CA ALA A 91 6.48 7.37 -14.67
C ALA A 91 7.86 6.73 -14.85
N VAL A 92 8.67 6.68 -13.79
CA VAL A 92 9.98 6.01 -13.84
C VAL A 92 9.82 4.50 -14.04
N ARG A 93 8.83 3.85 -13.39
CA ARG A 93 8.58 2.41 -13.57
C ARG A 93 8.13 2.10 -14.98
N LEU A 94 7.28 2.92 -15.58
CA LEU A 94 6.85 2.76 -16.96
C LEU A 94 8.04 2.86 -17.93
N ILE A 95 8.97 3.81 -17.71
CA ILE A 95 10.21 3.90 -18.48
C ILE A 95 11.02 2.61 -18.35
N CYS A 96 11.18 2.07 -17.13
CA CYS A 96 11.88 0.81 -16.93
C CYS A 96 11.17 -0.37 -17.61
N SER A 97 9.86 -0.52 -17.40
CA SER A 97 9.06 -1.65 -17.88
C SER A 97 8.99 -1.69 -19.42
N ILE A 98 8.86 -0.54 -20.10
CA ILE A 98 8.93 -0.46 -21.57
C ILE A 98 10.27 -0.98 -22.10
N ASN A 99 11.38 -0.71 -21.39
CA ASN A 99 12.71 -1.09 -21.83
C ASN A 99 13.14 -2.50 -21.39
N MET A 100 12.54 -3.04 -20.31
CA MET A 100 13.02 -4.24 -19.63
C MET A 100 12.05 -5.44 -19.69
N GLU A 101 10.74 -5.21 -19.78
CA GLU A 101 9.70 -6.25 -19.61
C GLU A 101 8.74 -6.29 -20.81
N GLY A 102 8.18 -5.15 -21.20
CA GLY A 102 7.30 -5.00 -22.37
C GLY A 102 6.06 -5.91 -22.35
N ASP A 103 5.42 -6.07 -21.19
CA ASP A 103 4.32 -7.03 -21.00
C ASP A 103 3.05 -6.42 -20.40
N ILE A 104 2.17 -7.26 -19.84
CA ILE A 104 0.91 -6.85 -19.21
C ILE A 104 1.14 -5.89 -18.02
N HIS A 105 2.28 -5.99 -17.33
CA HIS A 105 2.63 -5.09 -16.22
C HIS A 105 2.85 -3.67 -16.73
N THR A 106 3.48 -3.51 -17.90
CA THR A 106 3.64 -2.20 -18.54
C THR A 106 2.29 -1.53 -18.81
N VAL A 107 1.28 -2.30 -19.24
CA VAL A 107 -0.08 -1.78 -19.48
C VAL A 107 -0.77 -1.36 -18.18
N LEU A 108 -0.62 -2.16 -17.11
CA LEU A 108 -1.17 -1.86 -15.79
C LEU A 108 -0.52 -0.61 -15.16
N ASP A 109 0.80 -0.46 -15.27
CA ASP A 109 1.53 0.72 -14.83
C ASP A 109 1.07 1.97 -15.58
N PHE A 110 0.91 1.87 -16.90
CA PHE A 110 0.40 2.97 -17.72
C PHE A 110 -1.03 3.37 -17.32
N ALA A 111 -1.93 2.40 -17.15
CA ALA A 111 -3.31 2.66 -16.73
C ALA A 111 -3.37 3.32 -15.34
N THR A 112 -2.52 2.86 -14.42
CA THR A 112 -2.39 3.44 -13.07
C THR A 112 -1.87 4.86 -13.14
N LEU A 113 -0.81 5.11 -13.94
CA LEU A 113 -0.24 6.45 -14.12
C LEU A 113 -1.27 7.43 -14.68
N VAL A 114 -1.99 7.06 -15.73
CA VAL A 114 -3.05 7.90 -16.32
C VAL A 114 -4.12 8.23 -15.28
N SER A 115 -4.54 7.23 -14.49
CA SER A 115 -5.53 7.44 -13.42
C SER A 115 -5.01 8.39 -12.34
N THR A 116 -3.76 8.24 -11.90
CA THR A 116 -3.12 9.13 -10.92
C THR A 116 -2.98 10.56 -11.46
N LEU A 117 -2.55 10.73 -12.70
CA LEU A 117 -2.48 12.06 -13.35
C LEU A 117 -3.84 12.73 -13.43
N TRP A 118 -4.89 11.96 -13.73
CA TRP A 118 -6.27 12.46 -13.71
C TRP A 118 -6.71 12.89 -12.30
N VAL A 119 -6.37 12.13 -11.25
CA VAL A 119 -6.62 12.53 -9.85
C VAL A 119 -5.89 13.83 -9.51
N ILE A 120 -4.61 13.97 -9.88
CA ILE A 120 -3.83 15.19 -9.68
C ILE A 120 -4.51 16.39 -10.38
N TYR A 121 -4.94 16.22 -11.62
CA TYR A 121 -5.67 17.25 -12.36
C TYR A 121 -6.98 17.63 -11.64
N MET A 122 -7.74 16.66 -11.17
CA MET A 122 -8.97 16.90 -10.42
C MET A 122 -8.69 17.72 -9.15
N ILE A 123 -7.67 17.38 -8.36
CA ILE A 123 -7.30 18.12 -7.14
C ILE A 123 -6.83 19.54 -7.47
N ARG A 124 -5.94 19.70 -8.46
CA ARG A 124 -5.30 20.99 -8.76
C ARG A 124 -6.23 22.00 -9.40
N TYR A 125 -7.17 21.55 -10.24
CA TYR A 125 -7.97 22.44 -11.09
C TYR A 125 -9.47 22.36 -10.81
N LYS A 126 -10.07 21.16 -10.79
CA LYS A 126 -11.55 21.03 -10.72
C LYS A 126 -12.10 21.09 -9.29
N LEU A 127 -11.39 20.52 -8.33
CA LEU A 127 -11.82 20.34 -6.94
C LEU A 127 -10.92 21.09 -5.94
N LYS A 128 -10.13 22.04 -6.44
CA LYS A 128 -9.16 22.84 -5.65
C LYS A 128 -9.77 23.45 -4.39
N ALA A 129 -11.03 23.88 -4.44
CA ALA A 129 -11.73 24.47 -3.30
C ALA A 129 -11.91 23.48 -2.12
N SER A 130 -12.01 22.18 -2.39
CA SER A 130 -12.14 21.12 -1.37
C SER A 130 -10.79 20.57 -0.88
N TYR A 131 -9.67 21.03 -1.46
CA TYR A 131 -8.33 20.62 -1.05
C TYR A 131 -7.84 21.45 0.13
N ILE A 132 -7.60 20.79 1.27
CA ILE A 132 -7.19 21.44 2.52
C ILE A 132 -5.66 21.38 2.65
N LYS A 133 -4.97 22.36 2.05
CA LYS A 133 -3.49 22.42 2.02
C LYS A 133 -2.85 22.41 3.42
N SER A 134 -3.50 22.96 4.44
CA SER A 134 -2.98 23.01 5.81
C SER A 134 -2.83 21.61 6.44
N LEU A 135 -3.56 20.60 5.96
CA LEU A 135 -3.44 19.22 6.44
C LEU A 135 -2.35 18.44 5.68
N ASP A 136 -2.00 18.84 4.47
CA ASP A 136 -1.02 18.15 3.60
C ASP A 136 0.41 18.65 3.85
N THR A 137 0.92 18.42 5.06
CA THR A 137 2.16 19.06 5.56
C THR A 137 3.45 18.33 5.18
N CYS A 138 3.41 17.03 4.85
CA CYS A 138 4.59 16.24 4.48
C CYS A 138 5.21 16.76 3.19
N TYR A 139 6.52 17.02 3.08
CA TYR A 139 7.12 17.46 1.82
C TYR A 139 7.63 16.27 0.98
N ASN A 140 7.45 16.33 -0.35
CA ASN A 140 7.82 15.24 -1.26
C ASN A 140 9.31 14.85 -1.17
N TYR A 141 10.20 15.81 -0.87
CA TYR A 141 11.63 15.54 -0.77
C TYR A 141 11.98 14.60 0.39
N TYR A 142 11.17 14.51 1.45
CA TYR A 142 11.37 13.53 2.52
C TYR A 142 11.18 12.08 2.06
N VAL A 143 10.47 11.88 0.94
CA VAL A 143 10.27 10.57 0.33
C VAL A 143 11.26 10.37 -0.82
N LEU A 144 11.35 11.33 -1.73
CA LEU A 144 12.12 11.17 -2.97
C LEU A 144 13.64 11.14 -2.72
N VAL A 145 14.17 11.98 -1.82
CA VAL A 145 15.63 12.08 -1.61
C VAL A 145 16.20 10.82 -0.94
N PRO A 146 15.63 10.29 0.17
CA PRO A 146 16.12 9.03 0.74
C PRO A 146 16.03 7.86 -0.23
N SER A 147 14.94 7.76 -1.01
CA SER A 147 14.79 6.71 -2.01
C SER A 147 15.83 6.81 -3.14
N ALA A 148 16.17 8.03 -3.59
CA ALA A 148 17.21 8.24 -4.58
C ALA A 148 18.61 7.89 -4.05
N ILE A 149 18.93 8.29 -2.82
CA ILE A 149 20.20 7.94 -2.17
C ILE A 149 20.31 6.41 -2.04
N LEU A 150 19.26 5.76 -1.54
CA LEU A 150 19.26 4.31 -1.38
C LEU A 150 19.40 3.58 -2.72
N ALA A 151 18.77 4.09 -3.79
CA ALA A 151 18.87 3.53 -5.14
C ALA A 151 20.28 3.63 -5.74
N LEU A 152 21.05 4.66 -5.40
CA LEU A 152 22.46 4.78 -5.82
C LEU A 152 23.34 3.73 -5.12
N VAL A 153 23.07 3.46 -3.84
CA VAL A 153 23.86 2.54 -3.02
C VAL A 153 23.48 1.07 -3.28
N ILE A 154 22.18 0.77 -3.34
CA ILE A 154 21.65 -0.58 -3.48
C ILE A 154 20.73 -0.61 -4.71
N ASN A 155 21.18 -1.30 -5.75
CA ASN A 155 20.45 -1.47 -7.00
C ASN A 155 20.62 -2.91 -7.53
N PRO A 156 19.69 -3.40 -8.36
CA PRO A 156 19.77 -4.73 -8.93
C PRO A 156 21.03 -4.90 -9.76
N SER A 157 21.68 -6.05 -9.66
CA SER A 157 22.80 -6.43 -10.53
C SER A 157 22.29 -7.20 -11.74
N THR A 158 21.70 -6.48 -12.70
CA THR A 158 21.23 -7.02 -13.98
C THR A 158 22.16 -6.65 -15.13
N SER A 159 21.94 -7.26 -16.31
CA SER A 159 22.68 -6.97 -17.55
C SER A 159 22.38 -5.57 -18.14
N TYR A 160 21.33 -4.89 -17.66
CA TYR A 160 20.95 -3.57 -18.11
C TYR A 160 21.93 -2.49 -17.64
N SER A 161 21.91 -1.34 -18.32
CA SER A 161 22.76 -0.19 -17.98
C SER A 161 22.61 0.23 -16.51
N TYR A 162 23.68 0.75 -15.91
CA TYR A 162 23.68 1.22 -14.53
C TYR A 162 22.58 2.25 -14.23
N PHE A 163 22.29 3.12 -15.21
CA PHE A 163 21.20 4.09 -15.11
C PHE A 163 19.82 3.42 -14.91
N HIS A 164 19.48 2.43 -15.75
CA HIS A 164 18.21 1.71 -15.63
C HIS A 164 18.11 0.92 -14.31
N ARG A 165 19.23 0.37 -13.82
CA ARG A 165 19.29 -0.30 -12.52
C ARG A 165 18.95 0.65 -11.37
N ILE A 166 19.51 1.86 -11.38
CA ILE A 166 19.19 2.90 -10.38
C ILE A 166 17.72 3.32 -10.50
N LEU A 167 17.20 3.55 -11.71
CA LEU A 167 15.81 3.94 -11.90
C LEU A 167 14.84 2.89 -11.36
N TRP A 168 15.10 1.61 -11.62
CA TRP A 168 14.28 0.53 -11.09
C TRP A 168 14.32 0.48 -9.55
N ALA A 169 15.52 0.61 -8.97
CA ALA A 169 15.69 0.72 -7.52
C ALA A 169 14.93 1.89 -6.91
N PHE A 170 15.04 3.06 -7.55
CA PHE A 170 14.34 4.26 -7.14
C PHE A 170 12.82 4.09 -7.13
N CYS A 171 12.25 3.40 -8.13
CA CYS A 171 10.81 3.12 -8.17
C CYS A 171 10.36 2.26 -7.00
N VAL A 172 11.06 1.15 -6.74
CA VAL A 172 10.74 0.21 -5.66
C VAL A 172 10.78 0.93 -4.30
N TYR A 173 11.85 1.70 -4.04
CA TYR A 173 11.99 2.43 -2.79
C TYR A 173 10.95 3.54 -2.66
N THR A 174 10.75 4.37 -3.69
CA THR A 174 9.75 5.43 -3.65
C THR A 174 8.33 4.89 -3.48
N GLU A 175 8.00 3.78 -4.14
CA GLU A 175 6.70 3.13 -3.99
C GLU A 175 6.42 2.70 -2.55
N SER A 176 7.41 2.08 -1.89
CA SER A 176 7.27 1.56 -0.53
C SER A 176 6.86 2.61 0.50
N VAL A 177 7.22 3.87 0.28
CA VAL A 177 6.97 4.99 1.20
C VAL A 177 6.07 6.09 0.61
N SER A 178 5.60 5.93 -0.63
CA SER A 178 4.77 6.91 -1.36
C SER A 178 3.45 7.26 -0.68
N VAL A 179 2.94 6.37 0.17
CA VAL A 179 1.67 6.54 0.90
C VAL A 179 1.81 7.41 2.17
N LEU A 180 3.04 7.69 2.62
CA LEU A 180 3.28 8.46 3.84
C LEU A 180 2.59 9.83 3.87
N PRO A 181 2.62 10.67 2.79
CA PRO A 181 1.93 11.95 2.81
C PRO A 181 0.41 11.80 2.96
N GLN A 182 -0.18 10.74 2.38
CA GLN A 182 -1.61 10.43 2.49
C GLN A 182 -1.98 10.06 3.94
N LEU A 183 -1.22 9.17 4.58
CA LEU A 183 -1.46 8.80 5.97
C LEU A 183 -1.26 9.98 6.91
N ARG A 184 -0.24 10.81 6.69
CA ARG A 184 0.01 12.00 7.49
C ARG A 184 -1.14 13.01 7.37
N LEU A 185 -1.69 13.21 6.17
CA LEU A 185 -2.86 14.06 5.99
C LEU A 185 -4.07 13.51 6.75
N MET A 186 -4.29 12.20 6.72
CA MET A 186 -5.40 11.56 7.43
C MET A 186 -5.27 11.67 8.95
N GLN A 187 -4.05 11.54 9.47
CA GLN A 187 -3.74 11.80 10.88
C GLN A 187 -4.03 13.25 11.25
N ASN A 188 -3.63 14.21 10.41
CA ASN A 188 -3.91 15.64 10.66
C ASN A 188 -5.41 15.96 10.56
N ALA A 189 -6.15 15.28 9.68
CA ALA A 189 -7.58 15.49 9.48
C ALA A 189 -8.44 14.97 10.63
N GLN A 190 -7.98 13.94 11.36
CA GLN A 190 -8.65 13.24 12.47
C GLN A 190 -9.97 12.52 12.11
N ILE A 191 -10.71 13.05 11.15
CA ILE A 191 -11.98 12.53 10.64
C ILE A 191 -11.77 12.20 9.16
N ILE A 192 -11.92 10.92 8.83
CA ILE A 192 -11.66 10.43 7.48
C ILE A 192 -12.97 10.08 6.80
N GLU A 193 -13.13 10.61 5.59
CA GLU A 193 -14.29 10.32 4.75
C GLU A 193 -14.31 8.84 4.30
N PRO A 194 -15.50 8.19 4.25
CA PRO A 194 -15.62 6.76 3.97
C PRO A 194 -14.94 6.33 2.66
N PHE A 195 -15.15 7.07 1.57
CA PHE A 195 -14.56 6.73 0.26
C PHE A 195 -13.03 6.80 0.25
N THR A 196 -12.43 7.78 0.94
CA THR A 196 -10.96 7.82 1.12
C THR A 196 -10.51 6.62 1.94
N ALA A 197 -11.25 6.29 3.00
CA ALA A 197 -10.90 5.16 3.86
C ALA A 197 -10.94 3.83 3.09
N HIS A 198 -11.97 3.61 2.27
CA HIS A 198 -12.09 2.43 1.39
C HIS A 198 -10.95 2.35 0.37
N TYR A 199 -10.58 3.47 -0.26
CA TYR A 199 -9.45 3.53 -1.20
C TYR A 199 -8.13 3.13 -0.53
N VAL A 200 -7.79 3.75 0.61
CA VAL A 200 -6.54 3.47 1.32
C VAL A 200 -6.55 2.05 1.90
N PHE A 201 -7.72 1.53 2.30
CA PHE A 201 -7.84 0.15 2.77
C PHE A 201 -7.62 -0.86 1.66
N ALA A 202 -8.20 -0.63 0.48
CA ALA A 202 -7.96 -1.45 -0.70
C ALA A 202 -6.47 -1.44 -1.08
N LEU A 203 -5.82 -0.27 -1.05
CA LEU A 203 -4.37 -0.18 -1.23
C LEU A 203 -3.62 -1.04 -0.21
N GLY A 204 -3.98 -0.98 1.07
CA GLY A 204 -3.40 -1.81 2.13
C GLY A 204 -3.51 -3.32 1.85
N ILE A 205 -4.68 -3.80 1.43
CA ILE A 205 -4.87 -5.21 1.08
C ILE A 205 -4.03 -5.60 -0.13
N ALA A 206 -4.00 -4.76 -1.18
CA ALA A 206 -3.19 -5.00 -2.36
C ALA A 206 -1.70 -5.17 -1.97
N ARG A 207 -1.17 -4.28 -1.13
CA ARG A 207 0.23 -4.36 -0.66
C ARG A 207 0.51 -5.59 0.19
N PHE A 208 -0.43 -5.98 1.05
CA PHE A 208 -0.32 -7.23 1.80
C PHE A 208 -0.24 -8.46 0.88
N LEU A 209 -1.07 -8.53 -0.17
CA LEU A 209 -1.05 -9.65 -1.12
C LEU A 209 0.23 -9.68 -1.96
N ALA A 210 0.75 -8.53 -2.38
CA ALA A 210 2.03 -8.43 -3.09
C ALA A 210 3.19 -8.90 -2.20
N CYS A 211 3.23 -8.45 -0.95
CA CYS A 211 4.21 -8.90 0.03
C CYS A 211 4.10 -10.41 0.30
N ALA A 212 2.87 -10.93 0.46
CA ALA A 212 2.64 -12.37 0.64
C ALA A 212 3.14 -13.19 -0.56
N HIS A 213 2.91 -12.73 -1.78
CA HIS A 213 3.42 -13.36 -3.00
C HIS A 213 4.96 -13.52 -2.94
N TRP A 214 5.68 -12.44 -2.63
CA TRP A 214 7.14 -12.46 -2.52
C TRP A 214 7.66 -13.35 -1.38
N ILE A 215 7.03 -13.30 -0.21
CA ILE A 215 7.38 -14.18 0.92
C ILE A 215 7.23 -15.65 0.50
N ILE A 216 6.14 -15.99 -0.18
CA ILE A 216 5.91 -17.37 -0.62
C ILE A 216 6.96 -17.80 -1.64
N GLN A 217 7.29 -16.95 -2.62
CA GLN A 217 8.37 -17.25 -3.59
C GLN A 217 9.72 -17.53 -2.90
N VAL A 218 10.06 -16.78 -1.85
CA VAL A 218 11.27 -17.03 -1.05
C VAL A 218 11.23 -18.41 -0.39
N VAL A 219 10.08 -18.81 0.14
CA VAL A 219 9.91 -20.14 0.76
C VAL A 219 9.99 -21.25 -0.29
N GLU A 220 9.37 -21.07 -1.45
CA GLU A 220 9.36 -22.07 -2.54
C GLU A 220 10.76 -22.29 -3.13
N THR A 221 11.54 -21.23 -3.27
CA THR A 221 12.95 -21.29 -3.69
C THR A 221 13.89 -21.78 -2.59
N ARG A 222 13.36 -22.27 -1.46
CA ARG A 222 14.13 -22.75 -0.29
C ARG A 222 15.12 -21.70 0.22
N GLY A 223 14.76 -20.42 0.11
CA GLY A 223 15.60 -19.30 0.52
C GLY A 223 16.74 -18.98 -0.44
N HIS A 224 16.80 -19.54 -1.66
CA HIS A 224 17.85 -19.24 -2.63
C HIS A 224 18.02 -17.73 -2.83
N TYR A 225 16.92 -16.98 -2.91
CA TYR A 225 16.95 -15.53 -3.02
C TYR A 225 17.58 -14.81 -1.82
N LEU A 226 17.54 -15.40 -0.62
CA LEU A 226 18.19 -14.86 0.58
C LEU A 226 19.68 -15.22 0.63
N TRP A 227 20.07 -16.39 0.11
CA TRP A 227 21.47 -16.83 0.03
C TRP A 227 22.32 -15.96 -0.90
N LEU A 228 21.68 -15.24 -1.83
CA LEU A 228 22.34 -14.24 -2.68
C LEU A 228 23.04 -13.14 -1.85
N LEU A 229 22.64 -12.91 -0.59
CA LEU A 229 23.36 -12.05 0.35
C LEU A 229 24.80 -12.48 0.58
N GLY A 230 25.05 -13.79 0.74
CA GLY A 230 26.38 -14.33 0.97
C GLY A 230 27.32 -14.17 -0.23
N ALA A 231 26.75 -13.94 -1.42
CA ALA A 231 27.48 -13.67 -2.66
C ALA A 231 27.59 -12.15 -2.97
N GLY A 232 27.19 -11.27 -2.05
CA GLY A 232 27.29 -9.81 -2.22
C GLY A 232 26.12 -9.16 -2.98
N TYR A 233 25.06 -9.91 -3.29
CA TYR A 233 23.87 -9.39 -3.97
C TYR A 233 22.81 -8.93 -2.97
N PHE A 234 22.86 -7.65 -2.60
CA PHE A 234 21.97 -7.06 -1.60
C PHE A 234 20.57 -6.71 -2.12
N TRP A 235 20.37 -6.66 -3.43
CA TRP A 235 19.14 -6.14 -4.04
C TRP A 235 17.87 -6.87 -3.61
N PHE A 236 17.80 -8.20 -3.81
CA PHE A 236 16.56 -8.95 -3.58
C PHE A 236 16.08 -8.86 -2.12
N PRO A 237 16.93 -9.08 -1.10
CA PRO A 237 16.54 -8.88 0.30
C PRO A 237 16.03 -7.48 0.59
N VAL A 238 16.64 -6.45 0.02
CA VAL A 238 16.20 -5.07 0.23
C VAL A 238 14.89 -4.79 -0.50
N ALA A 239 14.64 -5.39 -1.68
CA ALA A 239 13.35 -5.34 -2.35
C ALA A 239 12.25 -6.02 -1.50
N LEU A 240 12.54 -7.17 -0.90
CA LEU A 240 11.61 -7.83 0.04
C LEU A 240 11.35 -6.96 1.28
N ILE A 241 12.39 -6.30 1.81
CA ILE A 241 12.23 -5.34 2.91
C ILE A 241 11.33 -4.17 2.48
N ALA A 242 11.45 -3.68 1.24
CA ALA A 242 10.60 -2.61 0.73
C ALA A 242 9.10 -3.02 0.71
N GLU A 243 8.79 -4.24 0.29
CA GLU A 243 7.42 -4.82 0.35
C GLU A 243 6.89 -4.91 1.79
N ILE A 244 7.74 -5.32 2.73
CA ILE A 244 7.41 -5.38 4.16
C ILE A 244 7.16 -3.97 4.72
N VAL A 245 8.04 -3.01 4.40
CA VAL A 245 7.91 -1.61 4.83
C VAL A 245 6.58 -1.03 4.36
N GLN A 246 6.24 -1.22 3.08
CA GLN A 246 4.99 -0.73 2.52
C GLN A 246 3.76 -1.32 3.22
N THR A 247 3.79 -2.65 3.45
CA THR A 247 2.71 -3.35 4.15
C THR A 247 2.57 -2.88 5.59
N PHE A 248 3.70 -2.68 6.29
CA PHE A 248 3.72 -2.26 7.69
C PHE A 248 3.23 -0.82 7.88
N ILE A 249 3.62 0.10 6.99
CA ILE A 249 3.15 1.50 7.02
C ILE A 249 1.61 1.57 6.93
N LEU A 250 0.99 0.68 6.14
CA LEU A 250 -0.47 0.61 5.97
C LEU A 250 -1.19 -0.20 7.06
N ALA A 251 -0.48 -1.05 7.81
CA ALA A 251 -1.07 -1.96 8.78
C ALA A 251 -1.84 -1.24 9.88
N ASP A 252 -1.31 -0.14 10.41
CA ASP A 252 -1.97 0.65 11.46
C ASP A 252 -3.30 1.24 10.96
N PHE A 253 -3.29 1.82 9.75
CA PHE A 253 -4.51 2.31 9.11
C PHE A 253 -5.54 1.19 8.92
N CYS A 254 -5.12 0.03 8.39
CA CYS A 254 -6.00 -1.11 8.17
C CYS A 254 -6.62 -1.62 9.47
N TYR A 255 -5.85 -1.63 10.57
CA TYR A 255 -6.36 -1.99 11.90
C TYR A 255 -7.49 -1.06 12.36
N TYR A 256 -7.27 0.26 12.30
CA TYR A 256 -8.29 1.23 12.70
C TYR A 256 -9.51 1.22 11.77
N TYR A 257 -9.30 0.99 10.47
CA TYR A 257 -10.38 0.83 9.51
C TYR A 257 -11.28 -0.36 9.87
N VAL A 258 -10.72 -1.55 10.08
CA VAL A 258 -11.49 -2.75 10.45
C VAL A 258 -12.23 -2.52 11.76
N LYS A 259 -11.56 -1.91 12.74
CA LYS A 259 -12.18 -1.56 14.02
C LYS A 259 -13.40 -0.64 13.83
N SER A 260 -13.29 0.43 13.03
CA SER A 260 -14.40 1.36 12.75
C SER A 260 -15.60 0.66 12.11
N VAL A 261 -15.35 -0.18 11.10
CA VAL A 261 -16.40 -0.94 10.40
C VAL A 261 -17.13 -1.87 11.37
N MET A 262 -16.40 -2.55 12.25
CA MET A 262 -16.99 -3.47 13.21
C MET A 262 -17.75 -2.79 14.34
N GLU A 263 -17.34 -1.57 14.72
CA GLU A 263 -18.09 -0.71 15.64
C GLU A 263 -19.33 -0.08 14.98
N GLY A 264 -19.55 -0.29 13.68
CA GLY A 264 -20.64 0.33 12.92
C GLY A 264 -20.46 1.83 12.72
N GLN A 265 -19.24 2.35 12.91
CA GLN A 265 -18.93 3.76 12.70
C GLN A 265 -18.73 4.00 11.20
N LEU A 266 -19.60 4.83 10.63
CA LEU A 266 -19.50 5.26 9.22
C LEU A 266 -18.26 6.13 8.98
N VAL A 267 -17.74 6.79 10.01
CA VAL A 267 -16.65 7.75 9.91
C VAL A 267 -15.46 7.25 10.72
N LEU A 268 -14.34 7.06 10.04
CA LEU A 268 -13.11 6.59 10.66
C LEU A 268 -12.43 7.73 11.41
N LYS A 269 -12.15 7.51 12.70
CA LYS A 269 -11.35 8.41 13.54
C LYS A 269 -9.98 7.79 13.81
N MET A 270 -8.92 8.53 13.51
CA MET A 270 -7.57 8.12 13.89
C MET A 270 -7.28 8.54 15.34
N PRO A 271 -6.48 7.78 16.09
CA PRO A 271 -5.95 8.25 17.36
C PRO A 271 -5.06 9.49 17.15
N VAL A 272 -5.00 10.34 18.18
CA VAL A 272 -4.08 11.50 18.24
C VAL A 272 -2.65 11.03 18.47
#